data_AF-A0A0S7WHB4-F1
#
_entry.id   AF-A0A0S7WHB4-F1
#
_cell.length_a   1.000
_cell.length_b   1.000
_cell.length_c   1.000
_cell.angle_alpha   90.00
_cell.angle_beta   90.00
_cell.angle_gamma   90.00
#
_symmetry.space_group_name_H-M   'P 1'
#
loop_
_entity.id
_entity.type
_entity.pdbx_description
1 polymer ?
#
loop_
_entity_poly.entity_id
_entity_poly.type
_entity_poly.pdbx_seq_one_letter_code
_entity_poly.pdbx_strand_id
1 'polypeptide(L)'
;DRVSNGMEPACAKACPTDCLVYGDRDMILEMAHKAVKRLKAKGRNPHIYGEEELGTGTSKIYVLPEPLDYFPDLPKRPKVSEDLGLFHEFLKPFGSLSISAAVIGLVISRVKEARRPEEAEEVTEKVEA
;
A
#
# COMPACT_ATOMS: atom_id res chain seq x y z
N ASP A 1 -5.06 3.89 16.73
CA ASP A 1 -5.61 3.55 18.06
C ASP A 1 -7.03 4.08 18.26
N ARG A 2 -7.35 5.35 17.96
CA ARG A 2 -8.67 5.95 18.21
C ARG A 2 -9.77 5.37 17.32
N VAL A 3 -9.52 5.38 16.00
CA VAL A 3 -10.47 4.86 15.01
C VAL A 3 -10.78 3.38 15.24
N SER A 4 -9.75 2.57 15.57
CA SER A 4 -9.91 1.15 15.92
C SER A 4 -10.75 0.92 17.19
N ASN A 5 -10.88 1.94 18.05
CA ASN A 5 -11.73 1.91 19.24
C ASN A 5 -13.07 2.64 19.03
N GLY A 6 -13.49 2.87 17.79
CA GLY A 6 -14.75 3.55 17.46
C GLY A 6 -14.78 5.05 17.78
N MET A 7 -13.63 5.65 18.07
CA MET A 7 -13.51 7.10 18.30
C MET A 7 -13.04 7.82 17.04
N GLU A 8 -13.54 9.03 16.83
CA GLU A 8 -13.06 9.91 15.77
C GLU A 8 -11.57 10.32 15.96
N PRO A 9 -10.86 10.66 14.86
CA PRO A 9 -9.49 11.16 14.91
C PRO A 9 -9.36 12.42 15.77
N ALA A 10 -8.22 12.56 16.46
CA ALA A 10 -7.97 13.72 17.32
C ALA A 10 -8.05 15.06 16.55
N CYS A 11 -7.54 15.10 15.31
CA CYS A 11 -7.59 16.31 14.49
C CYS A 11 -9.01 16.70 14.07
N ALA A 12 -9.88 15.73 13.78
CA ALA A 12 -11.28 15.99 13.45
C ALA A 12 -12.01 16.54 14.69
N LYS A 13 -11.84 15.88 15.85
CA LYS A 13 -12.42 16.32 17.13
C LYS A 13 -11.96 17.70 17.58
N ALA A 14 -10.70 18.03 17.34
CA ALA A 14 -10.10 19.29 17.77
C ALA A 14 -10.41 20.47 16.84
N CYS A 15 -11.01 20.22 15.67
CA CYS A 15 -11.26 21.27 14.69
C CYS A 15 -12.37 22.22 15.19
N PRO A 16 -12.10 23.50 15.47
CA PRO A 16 -13.09 24.41 16.03
C PRO A 16 -14.14 24.87 15.02
N THR A 17 -13.84 24.74 13.73
CA THR A 17 -14.66 25.22 12.61
C THR A 17 -15.35 24.09 11.84
N ASP A 18 -15.26 22.85 12.34
CA ASP A 18 -15.78 21.65 11.67
C ASP A 18 -15.36 21.52 10.20
N CYS A 19 -14.13 21.97 9.87
CA CYS A 19 -13.57 21.82 8.53
C CYS A 19 -13.04 20.40 8.28
N LEU A 20 -12.77 19.64 9.34
CA LEU A 20 -12.30 18.26 9.28
C LEU A 20 -13.43 17.34 9.73
N VAL A 21 -14.04 16.64 8.78
CA VAL A 21 -15.12 15.69 9.03
C VAL A 21 -14.60 14.27 8.82
N TYR A 22 -14.99 13.36 9.71
CA TYR A 22 -14.64 11.94 9.64
C TYR A 22 -15.92 11.09 9.57
N GLY A 23 -15.94 10.09 8.70
CA GLY A 23 -17.09 9.21 8.50
C GLY A 23 -16.93 8.33 7.27
N ASP A 24 -18.04 7.72 6.85
CA ASP A 24 -18.09 6.89 5.65
C ASP A 24 -17.75 7.68 4.39
N ARG A 25 -16.94 7.06 3.51
CA ARG A 25 -16.41 7.73 2.32
C ARG A 25 -17.50 8.33 1.44
N ASP A 26 -18.59 7.59 1.24
CA ASP A 26 -19.70 8.03 0.38
C ASP A 26 -20.43 9.24 0.95
N MET A 27 -20.62 9.29 2.27
CA MET A 27 -21.20 10.45 2.96
C MET A 27 -20.29 11.67 2.85
N ILE A 28 -18.98 11.48 3.03
CA ILE A 28 -17.99 12.56 2.90
C ILE A 28 -17.93 13.09 1.46
N LEU A 29 -18.01 12.22 0.45
CA LEU A 29 -18.09 12.65 -0.95
C LEU A 29 -19.36 13.43 -1.23
N GLU A 30 -20.52 12.99 -0.73
CA GLU A 30 -21.76 13.74 -0.89
C GLU A 30 -21.67 15.15 -0.26
N MET A 31 -21.05 15.26 0.92
CA MET A 31 -20.77 16.54 1.57
C MET A 31 -19.81 17.40 0.75
N ALA A 32 -18.75 16.82 0.20
CA ALA A 32 -17.78 17.50 -0.66
C ALA A 32 -18.45 18.07 -1.92
N HIS A 33 -19.30 17.27 -2.59
CA HIS A 33 -20.08 17.71 -3.75
C HIS A 33 -21.06 18.84 -3.40
N LYS A 34 -21.70 18.80 -2.23
CA LYS A 34 -22.53 19.91 -1.72
C LYS A 34 -21.71 21.17 -1.47
N ALA A 35 -20.52 21.05 -0.88
CA ALA A 35 -19.62 22.18 -0.64
C ALA A 35 -19.14 22.82 -1.95
N VAL A 36 -18.77 22.01 -2.95
CA VAL A 36 -18.42 22.45 -4.30
C VAL A 36 -19.56 23.24 -4.95
N LYS A 37 -20.80 22.74 -4.88
CA LYS A 37 -21.96 23.47 -5.41
C LYS A 37 -22.12 24.84 -4.76
N ARG A 38 -21.94 24.93 -3.43
CA ARG A 38 -21.99 26.20 -2.69
C ARG A 38 -20.86 27.16 -3.10
N LEU A 39 -19.66 26.66 -3.32
CA LEU A 39 -18.52 27.47 -3.76
C LEU A 39 -18.68 27.97 -5.21
N LYS A 40 -19.17 27.11 -6.11
CA LYS A 40 -19.53 27.51 -7.48
C LYS A 40 -20.59 28.60 -7.51
N ALA A 41 -21.61 28.51 -6.65
CA ALA A 41 -22.63 29.55 -6.51
C ALA A 41 -22.07 30.91 -6.03
N LYS A 42 -20.92 30.91 -5.35
CA LYS A 42 -20.18 32.12 -4.95
C LYS A 42 -19.20 32.62 -6.02
N GLY A 43 -19.24 32.05 -7.24
CA GLY A 43 -18.37 32.43 -8.35
C GLY A 43 -16.93 31.90 -8.26
N ARG A 44 -16.68 30.90 -7.39
CA ARG A 44 -15.37 30.23 -7.29
C ARG A 44 -15.27 29.05 -8.25
N ASN A 45 -14.05 28.59 -8.53
CA ASN A 45 -13.80 27.39 -9.31
C ASN A 45 -13.20 26.26 -8.42
N PRO A 46 -14.04 25.63 -7.58
CA PRO A 46 -13.57 24.63 -6.63
C PRO A 46 -13.24 23.29 -7.31
N HIS A 47 -12.33 22.54 -6.68
CA HIS A 47 -11.92 21.21 -7.12
C HIS A 47 -11.95 20.22 -5.93
N ILE A 48 -12.40 18.99 -6.17
CA ILE A 48 -12.35 17.92 -5.18
C ILE A 48 -11.08 17.12 -5.44
N TYR A 49 -10.20 17.05 -4.45
CA TYR A 49 -8.98 16.28 -4.54
C TYR A 49 -9.06 15.05 -3.62
N GLY A 50 -8.89 13.87 -4.19
CA GLY A 50 -8.95 12.56 -3.52
C GLY A 50 -10.13 11.67 -3.93
N GLU A 51 -10.94 12.09 -4.90
CA GLU A 51 -12.08 11.33 -5.41
C GLU A 51 -11.65 10.19 -6.35
N GLU A 52 -10.72 10.46 -7.27
CA GLU A 52 -10.29 9.55 -8.36
C GLU A 52 -8.76 9.33 -8.40
N GLU A 53 -8.02 10.07 -7.59
CA GLU A 53 -6.56 10.07 -7.56
C GLU A 53 -6.02 8.69 -7.17
N LEU A 54 -4.90 8.28 -7.78
CA LEU A 54 -4.33 6.93 -7.66
C LEU A 54 -5.27 5.79 -8.14
N GLY A 55 -6.27 6.10 -8.96
CA GLY A 55 -7.14 5.12 -9.63
C GLY A 55 -8.34 4.65 -8.79
N THR A 56 -8.18 4.55 -7.47
CA THR A 56 -9.26 4.16 -6.54
C THR A 56 -9.74 5.32 -5.66
N GLY A 57 -9.13 6.50 -5.78
CA GLY A 57 -9.30 7.61 -4.86
C GLY A 57 -8.54 7.40 -3.54
N THR A 58 -8.54 8.43 -2.70
CA THR A 58 -7.85 8.43 -1.40
C THR A 58 -8.84 8.45 -0.23
N SER A 59 -8.41 7.95 0.93
CA SER A 59 -9.20 8.00 2.17
C SER A 59 -9.29 9.40 2.80
N LYS A 60 -8.57 10.37 2.22
CA LYS A 60 -8.64 11.80 2.57
C LYS A 60 -9.17 12.52 1.35
N ILE A 61 -10.20 13.34 1.53
CA ILE A 61 -10.83 14.11 0.46
C ILE A 61 -10.75 15.57 0.85
N TYR A 62 -10.29 16.40 -0.07
CA TYR A 62 -10.13 17.84 0.13
C TYR A 62 -11.05 18.59 -0.84
N VAL A 63 -11.70 19.63 -0.34
CA VAL A 63 -12.44 20.58 -1.19
C VAL A 63 -11.59 21.84 -1.31
N LEU A 64 -10.98 22.01 -2.48
CA LEU A 64 -10.19 23.19 -2.81
C LEU A 64 -11.11 24.30 -3.32
N PRO A 65 -10.95 25.56 -2.85
CA PRO A 65 -11.76 26.68 -3.31
C PRO A 65 -11.38 27.18 -4.72
N GLU A 66 -10.16 26.86 -5.16
CA GLU A 66 -9.54 27.27 -6.42
C GLU A 66 -9.05 26.02 -7.18
N PRO A 67 -8.74 26.12 -8.48
CA PRO A 67 -8.21 24.99 -9.24
C PRO A 67 -6.85 24.52 -8.70
N LEU A 68 -6.53 23.26 -8.98
CA LEU A 68 -5.26 22.60 -8.62
C LEU A 68 -4.00 23.42 -8.98
N ASP A 69 -4.05 24.19 -10.07
CA ASP A 69 -2.93 25.03 -10.53
C ASP A 69 -2.53 26.11 -9.51
N TYR A 70 -3.45 26.50 -8.62
CA TYR A 70 -3.19 27.49 -7.57
C TYR A 70 -2.37 26.89 -6.41
N PHE A 71 -2.29 25.57 -6.30
CA PHE A 71 -1.62 24.86 -5.20
C PHE A 71 -0.38 24.13 -5.74
N PRO A 72 0.80 24.79 -5.80
CA PRO A 72 2.01 24.22 -6.38
C PRO A 72 2.53 22.99 -5.61
N ASP A 73 2.23 22.92 -4.31
CA ASP A 73 2.65 21.81 -3.43
C ASP A 73 1.78 20.55 -3.61
N LEU A 74 0.68 20.63 -4.36
CA LEU A 74 -0.25 19.53 -4.54
C LEU A 74 -0.02 18.85 -5.92
N PRO A 75 0.35 17.56 -5.94
CA PRO A 75 0.58 16.87 -7.20
C PRO A 75 -0.73 16.69 -7.98
N LYS A 76 -0.79 17.19 -9.23
CA LYS A 76 -2.02 17.14 -10.04
C LYS A 76 -2.50 15.72 -10.39
N ARG A 77 -1.55 14.79 -10.55
CA ARG A 77 -1.81 13.37 -10.83
C ARG A 77 -0.76 12.53 -10.12
N PRO A 78 -0.95 12.22 -8.83
CA PRO A 78 -0.07 11.28 -8.15
C PRO A 78 -0.21 9.92 -8.84
N LYS A 79 0.92 9.33 -9.22
CA LYS A 79 1.02 7.96 -9.72
C LYS A 79 2.01 7.22 -8.85
N VAL A 80 1.73 5.94 -8.60
CA VAL A 80 2.76 5.03 -8.10
C VAL A 80 3.84 4.88 -9.17
N SER A 81 5.10 4.86 -8.76
CA SER A 81 6.23 4.73 -9.68
C SER A 81 6.17 3.37 -10.40
N GLU A 82 6.40 3.40 -11.71
CA GLU A 82 6.39 2.18 -12.55
C GLU A 82 7.50 1.21 -12.13
N ASP A 83 8.63 1.73 -11.64
CA ASP A 83 9.75 0.95 -11.09
C ASP A 83 9.34 0.07 -9.91
N LEU A 84 8.39 0.56 -9.08
CA LEU A 84 7.87 -0.20 -7.94
C LEU A 84 6.95 -1.34 -8.39
N GLY A 85 6.22 -1.12 -9.50
CA GLY A 85 5.43 -2.14 -10.16
C GLY A 85 6.30 -3.31 -10.61
N LEU A 86 7.36 -3.04 -11.37
CA LEU A 86 8.28 -4.08 -11.86
C LEU A 86 8.93 -4.87 -10.72
N PHE A 87 9.38 -4.20 -9.65
CA PHE A 87 9.97 -4.87 -8.50
C PHE A 87 8.97 -5.79 -7.78
N HIS A 88 7.71 -5.38 -7.67
CA HIS A 88 6.66 -6.19 -7.04
C HIS A 88 6.15 -7.33 -7.92
N GLU A 89 6.00 -7.09 -9.22
CA GLU A 89 5.51 -8.10 -10.17
C GLU A 89 6.57 -9.17 -10.45
N PHE A 90 7.84 -8.75 -10.58
CA PHE A 90 8.91 -9.63 -11.02
C PHE A 90 9.75 -10.13 -9.84
N LEU A 91 10.33 -9.22 -9.04
CA LEU A 91 11.37 -9.63 -8.09
C LEU A 91 10.83 -10.41 -6.87
N LYS A 92 9.62 -10.12 -6.41
CA LYS A 92 8.99 -10.83 -5.28
C LYS A 92 8.68 -12.32 -5.55
N PRO A 93 8.00 -12.72 -6.64
CA PRO A 93 7.72 -14.14 -6.87
C PRO A 93 8.99 -14.95 -7.15
N PHE A 94 9.96 -14.40 -7.87
CA PHE A 94 11.25 -15.08 -8.07
C PHE A 94 12.06 -15.15 -6.77
N GLY A 95 12.01 -14.10 -5.95
CA GLY A 95 12.61 -14.09 -4.61
C GLY A 95 12.02 -15.15 -3.69
N SER A 96 10.69 -15.25 -3.61
CA SER A 96 10.05 -16.26 -2.75
C SER A 96 10.28 -17.69 -3.25
N LEU A 97 10.30 -17.89 -4.56
CA LEU A 97 10.57 -19.19 -5.17
C LEU A 97 12.01 -19.67 -4.90
N SER A 98 13.00 -18.78 -5.08
CA SER A 98 14.40 -19.11 -4.81
C SER A 98 14.67 -19.43 -3.34
N ILE A 99 14.08 -18.66 -2.41
CA ILE A 99 14.17 -18.94 -0.97
C ILE A 99 13.52 -20.29 -0.65
N SER A 100 12.33 -20.57 -1.20
CA SER A 100 11.64 -21.84 -0.96
C SER A 100 12.42 -23.04 -1.48
N ALA A 101 13.00 -22.92 -2.69
CA ALA A 101 13.85 -23.96 -3.27
C ALA A 101 15.10 -24.22 -2.44
N ALA A 102 15.74 -23.17 -1.91
CA ALA A 102 16.91 -23.31 -1.04
C ALA A 102 16.55 -24.03 0.28
N VAL A 103 15.41 -23.72 0.88
CA VAL A 103 14.93 -24.40 2.09
C VAL A 103 14.62 -25.87 1.80
N ILE A 104 13.92 -26.18 0.71
CA ILE A 104 13.61 -27.56 0.30
C ILE A 104 14.92 -28.33 0.04
N GLY A 105 15.87 -27.73 -0.68
CA GLY A 105 17.19 -28.32 -0.92
C GLY A 105 17.96 -28.59 0.37
N LEU A 106 17.92 -27.67 1.34
CA LEU A 106 18.53 -27.86 2.65
C LEU A 106 17.87 -29.00 3.43
N VAL A 107 16.53 -29.10 3.41
CA VAL A 107 15.79 -30.18 4.07
C VAL A 107 16.10 -31.53 3.44
N ILE A 108 16.08 -31.64 2.10
CA ILE A 108 16.42 -32.88 1.39
C ILE A 108 17.87 -33.29 1.69
N SER A 109 18.80 -32.35 1.67
CA SER A 109 20.21 -32.61 2.01
C SER A 109 20.36 -33.14 3.44
N ARG A 110 19.69 -32.53 4.42
CA ARG A 110 19.71 -33.01 5.82
C ARG A 110 19.06 -34.38 6.00
N VAL A 111 17.96 -34.66 5.30
CA VAL A 111 17.30 -35.98 5.32
C VAL A 111 18.18 -37.05 4.68
N LYS A 112 18.87 -36.73 3.58
CA LYS A 112 19.81 -37.64 2.92
C LYS A 112 21.04 -37.91 3.81
N GLU A 113 21.59 -36.88 4.46
CA GLU A 113 22.68 -37.04 5.43
C GLU A 113 22.26 -37.95 6.61
N ALA A 114 21.07 -37.76 7.16
CA ALA A 114 20.55 -38.60 8.25
C ALA A 114 20.25 -40.06 7.84
N ARG A 115 20.01 -40.31 6.54
CA ARG A 115 19.83 -41.66 5.98
C ARG A 115 21.11 -42.30 5.48
N ARG A 116 22.26 -41.63 5.58
CA ARG A 116 23.55 -42.14 5.08
C ARG A 116 24.54 -42.53 6.19
N PRO A 117 24.19 -43.42 7.14
CA PRO A 117 25.21 -44.14 7.91
C PRO A 117 25.77 -45.38 7.18
N GLU A 118 25.16 -45.89 6.09
CA GLU A 118 25.66 -47.09 5.39
C GLU A 118 26.59 -46.84 4.17
N GLU A 119 26.46 -45.73 3.41
CA GLU A 119 27.35 -45.49 2.25
C GLU A 119 28.72 -44.86 2.63
N ALA A 120 28.93 -44.48 3.90
CA ALA A 120 30.23 -43.96 4.33
C ALA A 120 31.31 -45.06 4.38
N GLU A 121 30.91 -46.33 4.44
CA GLU A 121 31.82 -47.48 4.45
C GLU A 121 32.23 -47.91 3.03
N GLU A 122 31.34 -47.78 2.03
CA GLU A 122 31.61 -48.23 0.66
C GLU A 122 32.54 -47.29 -0.13
N VAL A 123 32.64 -46.00 0.26
CA VAL A 123 33.56 -45.05 -0.39
C VAL A 123 34.98 -45.12 0.20
N THR A 124 35.15 -45.58 1.44
CA THR A 124 36.49 -45.76 2.03
C THR A 124 37.21 -47.00 1.49
N GLU A 125 36.48 -48.06 1.11
CA GLU A 125 37.09 -49.28 0.55
C GLU A 125 37.61 -49.09 -0.89
N LYS A 126 36.98 -48.23 -1.70
CA LYS A 126 37.40 -47.96 -3.09
C LYS A 126 38.59 -47.00 -3.23
N VAL A 127 39.10 -46.45 -2.13
CA VAL A 127 40.25 -45.51 -2.14
C VAL A 127 41.54 -46.19 -1.69
N GLU A 128 41.48 -47.39 -1.09
CA GLU A 128 42.67 -48.16 -0.64
C GLU A 128 42.99 -49.41 -1.49
N ALA A 129 42.30 -49.63 -2.63
CA ALA A 129 42.60 -50.71 -3.59
C ALA A 129 43.30 -50.22 -4.86
#